data_AF-A0A8X7E478-F1
#
_entry.id   AF-A0A8X7E478-F1
#
_cell.length_a   1.000
_cell.length_b   1.000
_cell.length_c   1.000
_cell.angle_alpha   90.00
_cell.angle_beta   90.00
_cell.angle_gamma   90.00
#
_symmetry.space_group_name_H-M   'P 1'
#
loop_
_entity.id
_entity.type
_entity.pdbx_description
1 polymer ?
#
loop_
_entity_poly.entity_id
_entity_poly.type
_entity_poly.pdbx_seq_one_letter_code
_entity_poly.pdbx_strand_id
1 'polypeptide(L)'
;MRPGTTIEDVVEFLISRKEPIELGDCRIWDFNNHDPDEEALNEFARMHSGEFVIPFGMSYTWAIMLEILPERFRRLPALHYRKGVYYFVKLEAGEEELSRAREEVERAFTL
;
A
#
# COMPACT_ATOMS: atom_id res chain seq x y z
N MET A 1 8.78 13.15 8.12
CA MET A 1 8.68 14.18 7.06
C MET A 1 9.35 15.41 7.64
N ARG A 2 10.40 15.96 7.03
CA ARG A 2 11.01 17.21 7.54
C ARG A 2 9.98 18.34 7.35
N PRO A 3 9.98 19.41 8.16
CA PRO A 3 9.21 20.59 7.81
C PRO A 3 9.61 21.04 6.39
N GLY A 4 8.63 21.08 5.48
CA GLY A 4 8.84 21.52 4.09
C GLY A 4 8.87 20.44 3.00
N THR A 5 8.39 19.21 3.22
CA THR A 5 8.21 18.26 2.11
C THR A 5 7.13 18.76 1.15
N THR A 6 7.51 18.95 -0.12
CA THR A 6 6.61 19.47 -1.17
C THR A 6 5.93 18.34 -1.96
N ILE A 7 5.03 18.70 -2.87
CA ILE A 7 4.39 17.72 -3.75
C ILE A 7 5.40 17.15 -4.76
N GLU A 8 6.37 17.95 -5.19
CA GLU A 8 7.46 17.54 -6.09
C GLU A 8 8.33 16.47 -5.41
N ASP A 9 8.69 16.65 -4.14
CA ASP A 9 9.43 15.64 -3.37
C ASP A 9 8.70 14.29 -3.34
N VAL A 10 7.37 14.33 -3.19
CA VAL A 10 6.52 13.12 -3.18
C VAL A 10 6.52 12.47 -4.56
N VAL A 11 6.38 13.24 -5.63
CA VAL A 11 6.39 12.72 -7.01
C VAL A 11 7.76 12.10 -7.34
N GLU A 12 8.86 12.78 -7.01
CA GLU A 12 10.22 12.27 -7.21
C GLU A 12 10.43 10.94 -6.46
N PHE A 13 9.99 10.87 -5.21
CA PHE A 13 10.03 9.63 -4.42
C PHE A 13 9.24 8.51 -5.10
N LEU A 14 8.00 8.74 -5.50
CA LEU A 14 7.17 7.71 -6.14
C LEU A 14 7.77 7.22 -7.46
N ILE A 15 8.34 8.12 -8.27
CA ILE A 15 9.03 7.76 -9.52
C ILE A 15 10.30 6.95 -9.23
N SER A 16 11.05 7.28 -8.18
CA SER A 16 12.23 6.49 -7.78
C SER A 16 11.89 5.06 -7.34
N ARG A 17 10.64 4.82 -6.94
CA ARG A 17 10.09 3.53 -6.50
C ARG A 17 9.23 2.84 -7.57
N LYS A 18 9.38 3.24 -8.84
CA LYS A 18 8.56 2.72 -9.95
C LYS A 18 8.88 1.29 -10.36
N GLU A 19 10.02 0.74 -9.96
CA GLU A 19 10.39 -0.63 -10.31
C GLU A 19 9.96 -1.56 -9.17
N PRO A 20 9.18 -2.60 -9.46
CA PRO A 20 8.76 -3.54 -8.43
C PRO A 20 9.89 -4.51 -8.06
N ILE A 21 9.81 -5.05 -6.86
CA ILE A 21 10.60 -6.20 -6.43
C ILE A 21 9.93 -7.45 -7.01
N GLU A 22 10.63 -8.16 -7.89
CA GLU A 22 10.15 -9.40 -8.52
C GLU A 22 10.72 -10.62 -7.78
N LEU A 23 9.83 -11.46 -7.22
CA LEU A 23 10.16 -12.66 -6.44
C LEU A 23 9.31 -13.84 -6.94
N GLY A 24 9.80 -14.58 -7.94
CA GLY A 24 9.02 -15.64 -8.57
C GLY A 24 7.76 -15.08 -9.24
N ASP A 25 6.59 -15.61 -8.86
CA ASP A 25 5.28 -15.15 -9.36
C ASP A 25 4.71 -13.96 -8.55
N CYS A 26 5.47 -13.41 -7.61
CA CYS A 26 5.12 -12.21 -6.86
C CYS A 26 5.77 -10.96 -7.45
N ARG A 27 4.98 -9.89 -7.57
CA ARG A 27 5.45 -8.55 -7.89
C ARG A 27 5.07 -7.60 -6.76
N ILE A 28 6.06 -7.00 -6.11
CA ILE A 28 5.85 -6.20 -4.89
C ILE A 28 6.28 -4.76 -5.17
N TRP A 29 5.32 -3.85 -5.10
CA TRP A 29 5.54 -2.42 -5.29
C TRP A 29 5.87 -1.77 -3.95
N ASP A 30 7.15 -1.51 -3.71
CA ASP A 30 7.64 -0.99 -2.43
C ASP A 30 7.66 0.55 -2.40
N PHE A 31 6.64 1.15 -1.77
CA PHE A 31 6.60 2.58 -1.50
C PHE A 31 7.03 2.92 -0.07
N ASN A 32 7.71 2.02 0.64
CA ASN A 32 8.15 2.28 1.99
C ASN A 32 9.36 3.24 2.02
N ASN A 33 9.49 3.97 3.13
CA ASN A 33 10.62 4.84 3.40
C ASN A 33 11.77 4.12 4.11
N HIS A 34 11.63 2.82 4.32
CA HIS A 34 12.63 1.92 4.86
C HIS A 34 12.86 0.78 3.87
N ASP A 35 14.05 0.19 3.90
CA ASP A 35 14.32 -0.99 3.11
C ASP A 35 13.47 -2.16 3.63
N PRO A 36 12.89 -2.97 2.73
CA PRO A 36 12.12 -4.12 3.13
C PRO A 36 13.00 -5.21 3.72
N ASP A 37 12.42 -6.04 4.58
CA ASP A 37 13.08 -7.24 5.08
C ASP A 37 13.08 -8.31 3.98
N GLU A 38 14.21 -8.47 3.31
CA GLU A 38 14.35 -9.36 2.16
C GLU A 38 14.06 -10.82 2.51
N GLU A 39 14.47 -11.29 3.69
CA GLU A 39 14.24 -12.68 4.11
C GLU A 39 12.75 -12.92 4.28
N ALA A 40 12.07 -12.02 5.01
CA ALA A 40 10.63 -12.10 5.21
C ALA A 40 9.83 -11.97 3.90
N LEU A 41 10.29 -11.13 2.95
CA LEU A 41 9.66 -11.03 1.63
C LEU A 41 9.82 -12.32 0.82
N ASN A 42 10.99 -12.94 0.85
CA ASN A 42 11.23 -14.22 0.19
C ASN A 42 10.33 -15.33 0.78
N GLU A 43 10.17 -15.37 2.11
CA GLU A 43 9.23 -16.30 2.75
C GLU A 43 7.78 -16.05 2.32
N PHE A 44 7.36 -14.78 2.28
CA PHE A 44 6.04 -14.40 1.79
C PHE A 44 5.79 -14.87 0.35
N ALA A 45 6.75 -14.63 -0.55
CA ALA A 45 6.66 -14.97 -1.97
C ALA A 45 6.67 -16.48 -2.24
N ARG A 46 7.14 -17.32 -1.30
CA ARG A 46 7.02 -18.79 -1.39
C ARG A 46 5.58 -19.28 -1.19
N MET A 47 4.75 -18.50 -0.52
CA MET A 47 3.38 -18.89 -0.13
C MET A 47 2.29 -18.19 -0.95
N HIS A 48 2.65 -17.17 -1.72
CA HIS A 48 1.69 -16.31 -2.42
C HIS A 48 2.16 -16.03 -3.84
N SER A 49 1.23 -15.57 -4.67
CA SER A 49 1.48 -15.10 -6.03
C SER A 49 0.61 -13.86 -6.32
N GLY A 50 1.01 -13.05 -7.30
CA GLY A 50 0.28 -11.87 -7.73
C GLY A 50 0.99 -10.55 -7.42
N GLU A 51 0.23 -9.44 -7.50
CA GLU A 51 0.76 -8.09 -7.27
C GLU A 51 0.36 -7.55 -5.89
N PHE A 52 1.31 -6.95 -5.19
CA PHE A 52 1.14 -6.42 -3.84
C PHE A 52 1.79 -5.04 -3.71
N VAL A 53 1.38 -4.28 -2.69
CA VAL A 53 1.98 -2.98 -2.38
C VAL A 53 2.50 -2.95 -0.93
N ILE A 54 3.68 -2.40 -0.69
CA ILE A 54 4.14 -2.04 0.65
C ILE A 54 3.85 -0.55 0.87
N PRO A 55 2.93 -0.19 1.78
CA PRO A 55 2.60 1.21 2.04
C PRO A 55 3.78 2.00 2.61
N PHE A 56 3.74 3.31 2.38
CA PHE A 56 4.62 4.24 3.06
C PHE A 56 4.39 4.22 4.59
N GLY A 57 5.45 4.23 5.39
CA GLY A 57 5.37 3.98 6.84
C GLY A 57 4.60 5.01 7.65
N MET A 58 4.42 6.24 7.14
CA MET A 58 3.63 7.29 7.79
C MET A 58 2.22 7.36 7.19
N SER A 59 1.20 7.03 7.99
CA SER A 59 -0.20 6.91 7.54
C SER A 59 -0.75 8.18 6.86
N TYR A 60 -0.42 9.37 7.38
CA TYR A 60 -0.88 10.63 6.79
C TYR A 60 -0.25 10.88 5.41
N THR A 61 1.07 10.71 5.28
CA THR A 61 1.77 10.86 4.01
C THR A 61 1.34 9.80 3.01
N TRP A 62 1.08 8.57 3.46
CA TRP A 62 0.55 7.51 2.63
C TRP A 62 -0.81 7.87 2.02
N ALA A 63 -1.72 8.47 2.79
CA ALA A 63 -3.00 8.94 2.28
C ALA A 63 -2.82 9.97 1.14
N ILE A 64 -1.86 10.90 1.28
CA ILE A 64 -1.52 11.86 0.22
C ILE A 64 -0.95 11.16 -1.01
N MET A 65 -0.03 10.21 -0.81
CA MET A 65 0.59 9.45 -1.90
C MET A 65 -0.45 8.65 -2.69
N LEU A 66 -1.44 8.05 -2.00
CA LEU A 66 -2.53 7.33 -2.64
C LEU A 66 -3.34 8.22 -3.59
N GLU A 67 -3.51 9.51 -3.27
CA GLU A 67 -4.23 10.44 -4.15
C GLU A 67 -3.51 10.68 -5.49
N ILE A 68 -2.19 10.51 -5.51
CA ILE A 68 -1.34 10.79 -6.67
C ILE A 68 -1.05 9.50 -7.46
N LEU A 69 -0.94 8.37 -6.76
CA LEU A 69 -0.64 7.08 -7.37
C LEU A 69 -1.72 6.66 -8.38
N PRO A 70 -1.32 6.00 -9.50
CA PRO A 70 -2.26 5.39 -10.42
C PRO A 70 -3.29 4.50 -9.69
N GLU A 71 -4.55 4.60 -10.11
CA GLU A 71 -5.68 3.96 -9.42
C GLU A 71 -5.47 2.45 -9.18
N ARG A 72 -4.77 1.76 -10.09
CA ARG A 72 -4.45 0.34 -9.96
C ARG A 72 -3.80 -0.01 -8.63
N PHE A 73 -2.94 0.87 -8.09
CA PHE A 73 -2.23 0.64 -6.82
C PHE A 73 -3.15 0.71 -5.60
N ARG A 74 -4.24 1.49 -5.68
CA ARG A 74 -5.23 1.60 -4.61
C ARG A 74 -6.00 0.29 -4.41
N ARG A 75 -6.01 -0.58 -5.43
CA ARG A 75 -6.72 -1.87 -5.43
C ARG A 75 -5.81 -3.06 -5.10
N LEU A 76 -4.49 -2.85 -5.03
CA LEU A 76 -3.56 -3.91 -4.67
C LEU A 76 -3.66 -4.25 -3.18
N PRO A 77 -3.56 -5.53 -2.78
CA PRO A 77 -3.46 -5.89 -1.38
C PRO A 77 -2.21 -5.28 -0.75
N ALA A 78 -2.39 -4.59 0.38
CA ALA A 78 -1.31 -3.95 1.11
C ALA A 78 -0.61 -4.94 2.04
N LEU A 79 0.71 -5.05 1.92
CA LEU A 79 1.56 -5.82 2.83
C LEU A 79 1.90 -4.98 4.06
N HIS A 80 1.76 -5.59 5.22
CA HIS A 80 2.18 -5.07 6.50
C HIS A 80 3.28 -5.95 7.07
N TYR A 81 4.34 -5.32 7.55
CA TYR A 81 5.44 -5.99 8.23
C TYR A 81 5.24 -5.96 9.74
N ARG A 82 5.35 -7.12 10.40
CA ARG A 82 5.33 -7.20 11.87
C ARG A 82 6.17 -8.38 12.34
N LYS A 83 7.16 -8.09 13.19
CA LYS A 83 7.99 -9.12 13.87
C LYS A 83 8.61 -10.14 12.89
N GLY A 84 9.23 -9.68 11.81
CA GLY A 84 9.90 -10.59 10.84
C GLY A 84 8.98 -11.23 9.82
N VAL A 85 7.71 -10.83 9.74
CA VAL A 85 6.73 -11.46 8.83
C VAL A 85 5.95 -10.40 8.07
N TYR A 86 5.81 -10.62 6.76
CA TYR A 86 4.85 -9.89 5.92
C TYR A 86 3.50 -10.63 5.88
N TYR A 87 2.43 -9.87 6.05
CA TYR A 87 1.06 -10.34 5.89
C TYR A 87 0.23 -9.26 5.21
N PHE A 88 -0.86 -9.63 4.56
CA PHE A 88 -1.85 -8.67 4.07
C PHE A 88 -3.20 -8.98 4.67
N VAL A 89 -4.00 -7.93 4.84
CA VAL A 89 -5.41 -8.11 5.15
C VAL A 89 -6.17 -8.04 3.84
N LYS A 90 -6.74 -9.17 3.42
CA LYS A 90 -7.69 -9.18 2.33
C LYS A 90 -9.03 -8.70 2.88
N LEU A 91 -9.36 -7.44 2.62
CA LEU A 91 -10.75 -7.01 2.72
C LEU A 91 -11.50 -7.64 1.55
N GLU A 92 -12.08 -8.81 1.78
CA GLU A 92 -13.05 -9.41 0.85
C GLU A 92 -14.37 -8.64 0.96
N ALA A 93 -14.40 -7.43 0.41
CA ALA A 93 -15.62 -6.66 0.27
C ALA A 93 -15.81 -6.34 -1.22
N GLY A 94 -16.94 -6.76 -1.78
CA GLY A 94 -17.34 -6.36 -3.11
C GLY A 94 -17.60 -4.85 -3.19
N GLU A 95 -17.63 -4.30 -4.40
CA GLU A 95 -17.89 -2.87 -4.64
C GLU A 95 -19.21 -2.40 -4.00
N GLU A 96 -20.26 -3.24 -4.05
CA GLU A 96 -21.54 -2.99 -3.38
C GLU A 96 -21.46 -3.00 -1.86
N GLU A 97 -20.62 -3.86 -1.27
CA GLU A 97 -20.42 -3.91 0.19
C GLU A 97 -19.65 -2.68 0.67
N LEU A 98 -18.62 -2.27 -0.07
CA LEU A 98 -17.87 -1.04 0.20
C LEU A 98 -18.76 0.19 0.02
N SER A 99 -19.60 0.25 -1.02
CA SER A 99 -20.55 1.35 -1.23
C SER A 99 -21.54 1.45 -0.07
N ARG A 100 -22.15 0.33 0.34
CA ARG A 100 -23.07 0.30 1.49
C ARG A 100 -22.40 0.74 2.78
N ALA A 101 -21.19 0.25 3.05
CA ALA A 101 -20.43 0.65 4.23
C ALA A 101 -20.11 2.17 4.22
N ARG A 102 -19.78 2.75 3.06
CA ARG A 102 -19.57 4.20 2.92
C ARG A 102 -20.83 4.98 3.22
N GLU A 103 -21.98 4.60 2.64
CA GLU A 103 -23.25 5.27 2.91
C GLU A 103 -23.67 5.20 4.39
N GLU A 104 -23.43 4.05 5.05
CA GLU A 104 -23.72 3.88 6.47
C GLU A 104 -22.86 4.82 7.32
N VAL A 105 -21.56 4.91 7.00
CA VAL A 105 -20.65 5.86 7.65
C VAL A 105 -21.09 7.29 7.38
N GLU A 106 -21.34 7.68 6.13
CA GLU A 106 -21.79 9.05 5.79
C GLU A 106 -23.05 9.45 6.54
N ARG A 107 -24.05 8.56 6.62
CA ARG A 107 -25.26 8.79 7.42
C ARG A 107 -24.97 9.02 8.89
N ALA A 108 -24.00 8.32 9.47
CA ALA A 108 -23.63 8.51 10.87
C ALA A 108 -22.97 9.88 11.14
N PHE A 109 -22.37 10.51 10.13
CA PHE A 109 -21.69 11.81 10.24
C PHE A 109 -22.53 13.00 9.77
N THR A 110 -23.73 12.77 9.23
CA THR A 110 -24.66 13.81 8.78
C THR A 110 -25.80 13.93 9.79
N LEU A 111 -25.65 14.82 10.78
CA LEU A 111 -26.71 15.21 11.73
C LEU A 111 -27.85 15.96 11.03
#